data_AF-A0A7W7CW50-F1
#
_entry.id   AF-A0A7W7CW50-F1
#
_cell.length_a   1.000
_cell.length_b   1.000
_cell.length_c   1.000
_cell.angle_alpha   90.00
_cell.angle_beta   90.00
_cell.angle_gamma   90.00
#
_symmetry.space_group_name_H-M   'P 1'
#
loop_
_entity.id
_entity.type
_entity.pdbx_description
1 polymer ?
#
loop_
_entity_poly.entity_id
_entity_poly.type
_entity_poly.pdbx_seq_one_letter_code
_entity_poly.pdbx_strand_id
1 'polypeptide(L)' 'MEVAKVEGGYLIRDSKNPDLAPHSFTEAEWQAFVAGVKADDFTF' A
#
# COMPACT_ATOMS: atom_id res chain seq x y z
N MET A 1 0.12 -0.25 -11.63
CA MET A 1 0.21 -0.31 -10.16
C MET A 1 -0.34 -1.65 -9.74
N GLU A 2 0.40 -2.36 -8.92
CA GLU A 2 0.06 -3.68 -8.42
C GLU A 2 0.19 -3.71 -6.90
N VAL A 3 -0.65 -4.52 -6.24
CA VAL A 3 -0.64 -4.73 -4.79
C VAL A 3 -0.46 -6.21 -4.51
N ALA A 4 0.47 -6.55 -3.63
CA ALA A 4 0.70 -7.92 -3.17
C ALA A 4 0.57 -8.01 -1.65
N LYS A 5 -0.16 -9.03 -1.17
CA LYS A 5 -0.14 -9.42 0.24
C LYS A 5 0.99 -10.43 0.44
N VAL A 6 1.86 -10.17 1.41
CA VAL A 6 3.01 -11.00 1.75
C VAL A 6 2.99 -11.34 3.24
N GLU A 7 3.86 -12.26 3.67
CA GLU A 7 4.09 -12.46 5.09
C GLU A 7 4.65 -11.16 5.72
N GLY A 8 3.92 -10.61 6.68
CA GLY A 8 4.31 -9.37 7.37
C GLY A 8 3.68 -8.08 6.83
N GLY A 9 2.94 -8.10 5.71
CA GLY A 9 2.20 -6.92 5.26
C GLY A 9 1.89 -6.85 3.77
N TYR A 10 1.96 -5.63 3.21
CA TYR A 10 1.59 -5.34 1.82
C TYR A 10 2.70 -4.60 1.09
N LEU A 11 2.86 -4.94 -0.18
CA LEU A 11 3.78 -4.27 -1.09
C LEU A 11 2.98 -3.63 -2.22
N ILE A 12 3.30 -2.37 -2.54
CA ILE A 12 2.77 -1.66 -3.71
C ILE A 12 3.93 -1.43 -4.68
N ARG A 13 3.77 -1.91 -5.91
CA ARG A 13 4.78 -1.79 -6.96
C ARG A 13 4.29 -0.94 -8.13
N ASP A 14 5.19 -0.11 -8.66
CA ASP A 14 4.97 0.51 -9.96
C ASP A 14 5.24 -0.50 -11.08
N SER A 15 4.15 -1.01 -11.66
CA SER A 15 4.22 -1.96 -12.76
C SER A 15 4.87 -1.38 -14.03
N LYS A 16 5.00 -0.04 -14.14
CA LYS A 16 5.68 0.61 -15.27
C LYS A 16 7.19 0.69 -15.08
N ASN A 17 7.68 0.59 -13.84
CA ASN A 17 9.09 0.66 -13.47
C ASN A 17 9.43 -0.49 -12.49
N PRO A 18 9.48 -1.74 -12.98
CA PRO A 18 9.54 -2.93 -12.14
C PRO A 18 10.83 -3.08 -11.33
N ASP A 19 11.90 -2.37 -11.71
CA ASP A 19 13.19 -2.37 -11.03
C ASP A 19 13.23 -1.45 -9.80
N LEU A 20 12.24 -0.59 -9.61
CA LEU A 20 12.13 0.23 -8.41
C LEU A 20 11.70 -0.61 -7.22
N ALA A 21 12.27 -0.31 -6.06
CA ALA A 21 11.87 -0.95 -4.81
C ALA A 21 10.37 -0.68 -4.54
N PRO A 22 9.59 -1.70 -4.16
CA PRO A 22 8.19 -1.50 -3.82
C PRO A 22 8.04 -0.70 -2.52
N HIS A 23 6.94 0.04 -2.41
CA HIS A 23 6.54 0.62 -1.13
C HIS A 23 6.01 -0.48 -0.23
N SER A 24 6.56 -0.58 0.98
CA SER A 24 6.19 -1.58 1.98
C SER A 24 5.35 -0.97 3.09
N PHE A 25 4.28 -1.67 3.45
CA PHE A 25 3.41 -1.36 4.58
C PHE A 25 3.33 -2.59 5.47
N THR A 26 3.38 -2.39 6.78
CA THR A 26 2.93 -3.41 7.74
C THR A 26 1.43 -3.67 7.57
N GLU A 27 0.93 -4.79 8.08
CA GLU A 27 -0.53 -5.04 8.09
C GLU A 27 -1.27 -3.91 8.82
N ALA A 28 -0.74 -3.41 9.94
CA ALA A 28 -1.37 -2.33 10.71
C ALA A 28 -1.48 -1.01 9.92
N GLU A 29 -0.39 -0.60 9.25
CA GLU A 29 -0.38 0.61 8.42
C GLU A 29 -1.33 0.47 7.23
N TRP A 30 -1.38 -0.71 6.60
CA TRP A 30 -2.30 -0.96 5.49
C TRP A 30 -3.76 -0.87 5.93
N GLN A 31 -4.11 -1.45 7.07
CA GLN A 31 -5.48 -1.34 7.61
C GLN A 31 -5.83 0.11 7.95
N ALA A 32 -4.91 0.86 8.55
CA ALA A 32 -5.10 2.29 8.82
C ALA A 32 -5.30 3.11 7.52
N PHE A 33 -4.50 2.83 6.49
CA PHE A 33 -4.64 3.46 5.18
C PHE A 33 -6.01 3.17 4.56
N VAL A 34 -6.42 1.90 4.50
CA VAL A 34 -7.72 1.50 3.94
C VAL A 34 -8.88 2.12 4.73
N ALA A 35 -8.78 2.21 6.06
CA ALA A 35 -9.77 2.87 6.90
C ALA A 35 -9.89 4.36 6.56
N GLY A 36 -8.77 5.08 6.47
CA GLY A 36 -8.76 6.50 6.11
C GLY A 36 -9.33 6.77 4.71
N VAL A 37 -9.04 5.90 3.73
CA VAL A 37 -9.62 6.02 2.38
C VAL A 37 -11.14 5.85 2.42
N LYS A 38 -11.66 4.91 3.21
CA LYS A 38 -13.11 4.68 3.34
C LYS A 38 -13.82 5.79 4.10
N ALA A 39 -13.13 6.44 5.02
CA ALA A 39 -13.65 7.56 5.80
C ALA A 39 -13.56 8.91 5.06
N ASP A 40 -12.93 8.94 3.87
CA ASP A 40 -12.60 10.17 3.15
C ASP A 40 -11.70 11.12 3.98
N ASP A 41 -10.80 10.54 4.79
CA ASP A 41 -9.95 11.28 5.74
C ASP A 41 -8.74 11.97 5.07
N PHE A 42 -8.47 11.68 3.80
CA PHE A 42 -7.33 12.24 3.07
C PHE A 42 -7.76 13.42 2.20
N THR A 43 -7.20 14.60 2.48
CA THR A 43 -7.37 15.81 1.67
C THR A 43 -6.05 16.16 0.97
N PHE A 44 -6.13 16.74 -0.23
CA PHE A 44 -4.99 17.00 -1.13
C PHE A 44 -4.99 18.43 -1.66
#